data_AF-A0A2L2YZ83-F1
#
_entry.id   AF-A0A2L2YZ83-F1
#
_cell.length_a   1.000
_cell.length_b   1.000
_cell.length_c   1.000
_cell.angle_alpha   90.00
_cell.angle_beta   90.00
_cell.angle_gamma   90.00
#
_symmetry.space_group_name_H-M   'P 1'
#
loop_
_entity.id
_entity.type
_entity.pdbx_description
1 polymer ?
#
loop_
_entity_poly.entity_id
_entity_poly.type
_entity_poly.pdbx_seq_one_letter_code
_entity_poly.pdbx_strand_id
1 'polypeptide(L)'
;PKTTDGWKRVAQEFEEQWNFPNCVGSTDGKHVSIQKPPHSGSYYFNYKGFFSIVLMAIVDANYKFLMVDVGANGRVSDGGVLKHTLFWRKLSENQLTMPDPRGLPGTPNKRFPYVFVGGEAC
;
A
#
# COMPACT_ATOMS: atom_id res chain seq x y z
N PRO A 1 6.68 7.43 5.93
CA PRO A 1 6.88 8.34 7.08
C PRO A 1 7.31 7.55 8.34
N LYS A 2 8.01 8.18 9.29
CA LYS A 2 8.49 7.53 10.53
C LYS A 2 7.90 8.12 11.82
N THR A 3 7.11 9.19 11.68
CA THR A 3 6.53 9.93 12.80
C THR A 3 5.05 10.15 12.54
N THR A 4 4.31 10.33 13.63
CA THR A 4 2.88 10.68 13.61
C THR A 4 2.61 11.94 12.79
N ASP A 5 3.44 12.98 12.93
CA ASP A 5 3.28 14.22 12.16
C ASP A 5 3.57 14.01 10.67
N GLY A 6 4.49 13.11 10.33
CA GLY A 6 4.73 12.71 8.95
C GLY A 6 3.50 12.07 8.31
N TRP A 7 2.76 11.23 9.04
CA TRP A 7 1.50 10.66 8.54
C TRP A 7 0.38 11.68 8.45
N LYS A 8 0.26 12.59 9.42
CA LYS A 8 -0.71 13.69 9.36
C LYS A 8 -0.47 14.57 8.14
N ARG A 9 0.79 14.84 7.80
CA ARG A 9 1.15 15.60 6.59
C ARG A 9 0.68 14.90 5.32
N VAL A 10 0.91 13.59 5.20
CA VAL A 10 0.42 12.82 4.04
C VAL A 10 -1.11 12.91 3.96
N ALA A 11 -1.81 12.78 5.08
CA ALA A 11 -3.26 12.89 5.11
C ALA A 11 -3.80 14.26 4.74
N GLN A 12 -3.11 15.32 5.17
CA GLN A 12 -3.44 16.68 4.75
C GLN A 12 -3.24 16.85 3.23
N GLU A 13 -2.15 16.34 2.67
CA GLU A 13 -1.90 16.42 1.22
C GLU A 13 -2.96 15.64 0.42
N PHE A 14 -3.45 14.50 0.93
CA PHE A 14 -4.60 13.80 0.32
C PHE A 14 -5.92 14.57 0.44
N GLU A 15 -6.17 15.20 1.58
CA GLU A 15 -7.37 16.04 1.79
C GLU A 15 -7.36 17.22 0.80
N GLU A 16 -6.23 17.90 0.65
CA GLU A 16 -6.09 19.09 -0.20
C GLU A 16 -6.12 18.77 -1.70
N GLN A 17 -5.46 17.69 -2.15
CA GLN A 17 -5.33 17.39 -3.59
C GLN A 17 -6.43 16.48 -4.12
N TRP A 18 -6.90 15.54 -3.29
CA TRP A 18 -7.78 14.45 -3.71
C TRP A 18 -9.14 14.47 -3.01
N ASN A 19 -9.40 15.48 -2.15
CA ASN A 19 -10.61 15.60 -1.34
C ASN A 19 -10.89 14.32 -0.51
N PHE A 20 -9.82 13.63 -0.08
CA PHE A 20 -9.92 12.40 0.69
C PHE A 20 -9.28 12.58 2.07
N PRO A 21 -10.04 13.12 3.05
CA PRO A 21 -9.55 13.31 4.41
C PRO A 21 -9.11 11.99 5.05
N ASN A 22 -8.11 12.07 5.93
CA ASN A 22 -7.55 10.94 6.70
C ASN A 22 -6.92 9.81 5.84
N CYS A 23 -6.73 9.97 4.52
CA CYS A 23 -5.98 8.99 3.71
C CYS A 23 -4.47 9.13 3.95
N VAL A 24 -3.79 8.07 4.36
CA VAL A 24 -2.34 8.09 4.64
C VAL A 24 -1.50 7.40 3.57
N GLY A 25 -2.12 6.94 2.50
CA GLY A 25 -1.42 6.32 1.39
C GLY A 25 -2.37 5.55 0.48
N SER A 26 -1.96 5.44 -0.77
CA SER A 26 -2.59 4.58 -1.76
C SER A 26 -1.68 3.39 -2.06
N THR A 27 -2.22 2.17 -2.05
CA THR A 27 -1.48 0.93 -2.30
C THR A 27 -1.89 0.30 -3.64
N ASP A 28 -0.91 -0.21 -4.38
CA ASP A 28 -1.14 -0.98 -5.60
C ASP A 28 -0.01 -1.98 -5.88
N GLY A 29 -0.36 -3.07 -6.57
CA GLY A 29 0.54 -4.13 -7.00
C GLY A 29 0.89 -4.04 -8.48
N LYS A 30 2.16 -4.24 -8.83
CA LYS A 30 2.63 -4.27 -10.22
C LYS A 30 3.44 -5.52 -10.51
N HIS A 31 3.02 -6.27 -11.54
CA HIS A 31 3.84 -7.32 -12.12
C HIS A 31 5.03 -6.72 -12.88
N VAL A 32 6.23 -7.09 -12.45
CA VAL A 32 7.50 -6.80 -13.13
C VAL A 32 7.91 -8.06 -13.88
N SER A 33 8.00 -7.96 -15.21
CA SER A 33 8.38 -9.09 -16.07
C SER A 33 9.81 -9.54 -15.76
N ILE A 34 10.01 -10.85 -15.71
CA ILE A 34 11.32 -11.47 -15.52
C ILE A 34 11.55 -12.56 -16.56
N GLN A 35 12.82 -12.89 -16.81
CA GLN A 35 13.14 -14.14 -17.49
C GLN A 35 12.79 -15.31 -16.57
N LYS A 36 12.22 -16.38 -17.12
CA LYS A 36 11.90 -17.60 -16.38
C LYS A 36 13.15 -18.13 -15.68
N PRO A 37 13.19 -18.20 -14.34
CA PRO A 37 14.33 -18.80 -13.66
C PRO A 37 14.46 -20.29 -13.99
N PRO A 38 15.68 -20.84 -14.10
CA PRO A 38 15.89 -22.27 -14.32
C PRO A 38 15.15 -23.11 -13.27
N HIS A 39 14.56 -24.22 -13.70
CA HIS A 39 13.85 -25.17 -12.82
C HIS A 39 12.67 -24.58 -12.00
N SER A 40 12.13 -23.41 -12.35
CA SER A 40 11.06 -22.76 -11.58
C SER A 40 9.63 -23.25 -11.88
N GLY A 41 9.45 -24.14 -12.86
CA GLY A 41 8.12 -24.51 -13.35
C GLY A 41 7.27 -23.27 -13.70
N SER A 42 6.03 -23.23 -13.20
CA SER A 42 5.10 -22.11 -13.32
C SER A 42 5.08 -21.17 -12.11
N TYR A 43 6.04 -21.28 -11.18
CA TYR A 43 6.02 -20.54 -9.91
C TYR A 43 5.94 -19.01 -10.08
N TYR A 44 6.58 -18.47 -11.12
CA TYR A 44 6.53 -17.04 -11.45
C TYR A 44 5.52 -16.71 -12.56
N PHE A 45 4.82 -17.70 -13.11
CA PHE A 45 3.91 -17.50 -14.23
C PHE A 45 2.60 -16.91 -13.73
N ASN A 46 2.28 -15.70 -14.20
CA ASN A 46 1.11 -14.95 -13.76
C ASN A 46 -0.13 -15.22 -14.64
N TYR A 47 -1.29 -14.73 -14.20
CA TYR A 47 -2.55 -14.85 -14.94
C TYR A 47 -2.57 -14.07 -16.27
N LYS A 48 -1.62 -13.14 -16.47
CA LYS A 48 -1.44 -12.38 -17.71
C LYS A 48 -0.57 -13.11 -18.75
N GLY A 49 -0.15 -14.34 -18.47
CA GLY A 49 0.55 -15.20 -19.42
C GLY A 49 2.06 -14.95 -19.52
N PHE A 50 2.69 -14.32 -18.53
CA PHE A 50 4.15 -14.12 -18.51
C PHE A 50 4.77 -14.39 -17.13
N PHE A 51 6.10 -14.56 -17.09
CA PHE A 51 6.84 -14.74 -15.84
C PHE A 51 7.09 -13.39 -15.18
N SER A 52 6.74 -13.26 -13.90
CA SER A 52 6.88 -11.99 -13.17
C SER A 52 7.15 -12.19 -11.69
N ILE A 53 7.69 -11.13 -11.09
CA ILE A 53 7.60 -10.88 -9.65
C ILE A 53 6.63 -9.72 -9.42
N VAL A 54 6.07 -9.64 -8.22
CA VAL A 54 5.20 -8.53 -7.80
C VAL A 54 6.03 -7.49 -7.05
N LEU A 55 5.84 -6.24 -7.45
CA LEU A 55 6.24 -5.05 -6.71
C LEU A 55 4.96 -4.50 -6.07
N MET A 56 4.92 -4.44 -4.75
CA MET A 56 3.86 -3.79 -3.99
C MET A 56 4.37 -2.43 -3.52
N ALA A 57 3.61 -1.38 -3.78
CA ALA A 57 4.00 -0.03 -3.41
C ALA A 57 2.86 0.73 -2.73
N ILE A 58 3.25 1.57 -1.77
CA ILE A 58 2.38 2.56 -1.14
C ILE A 58 2.93 3.93 -1.48
N VAL A 59 2.07 4.82 -1.98
CA VAL A 59 2.43 6.18 -2.39
C VAL A 59 1.64 7.23 -1.62
N ASP A 60 2.23 8.42 -1.49
CA ASP A 60 1.54 9.61 -0.99
C ASP A 60 0.70 10.30 -2.07
N ALA A 61 0.03 11.38 -1.69
CA ALA A 61 -0.78 12.21 -2.59
C ALA A 61 0.01 12.80 -3.76
N ASN A 62 1.34 12.90 -3.64
CA ASN A 62 2.25 13.46 -4.64
C ASN A 62 2.93 12.35 -5.47
N TYR A 63 2.39 11.13 -5.46
CA TYR A 63 2.93 9.97 -6.17
C TYR A 63 4.34 9.55 -5.72
N LYS A 64 4.77 9.92 -4.51
CA LYS A 64 6.07 9.51 -3.97
C LYS A 64 5.92 8.24 -3.17
N PHE A 65 6.86 7.32 -3.34
CA PHE A 65 6.89 6.07 -2.59
C PHE A 65 7.08 6.32 -1.09
N LEU A 66 6.11 5.86 -0.30
CA LEU A 66 6.20 5.77 1.15
C LEU A 66 6.77 4.43 1.59
N MET A 67 6.44 3.36 0.85
CA MET A 67 6.98 2.02 1.05
C MET A 67 6.96 1.24 -0.26
N VAL A 68 7.94 0.37 -0.44
CA VAL A 68 8.03 -0.55 -1.58
C VAL A 68 8.48 -1.92 -1.04
N ASP A 69 7.82 -2.98 -1.49
CA ASP A 69 8.19 -4.37 -1.23
C ASP A 69 8.26 -5.11 -2.57
N VAL A 70 9.33 -5.86 -2.83
CA VAL A 70 9.62 -6.47 -4.13
C VAL A 70 10.07 -7.90 -3.94
N GLY A 71 9.53 -8.81 -4.76
CA GLY A 71 10.04 -10.18 -4.88
C GLY A 71 9.03 -11.27 -4.59
N ALA A 72 7.79 -10.93 -4.25
CA ALA A 72 6.72 -11.91 -4.23
C ALA A 72 6.54 -12.53 -5.64
N ASN A 73 6.27 -13.83 -5.72
CA ASN A 73 6.13 -14.49 -7.01
C ASN A 73 4.86 -14.00 -7.74
N GLY A 74 4.91 -13.95 -9.07
CA GLY A 74 3.83 -13.42 -9.91
C GLY A 74 2.53 -14.23 -9.93
N ARG A 75 2.43 -15.35 -9.21
CA ARG A 75 1.21 -16.16 -9.14
C ARG A 75 0.26 -15.70 -8.02
N VAL A 76 0.77 -15.01 -7.01
CA VAL A 76 0.00 -14.56 -5.84
C VAL A 76 -0.82 -13.31 -6.18
N SER A 77 -2.04 -13.21 -5.65
CA SER A 77 -2.88 -12.01 -5.78
C SER A 77 -2.34 -10.82 -4.99
N ASP A 78 -2.72 -9.60 -5.34
CA ASP A 78 -2.20 -8.39 -4.69
C ASP A 78 -2.48 -8.37 -3.17
N GLY A 79 -3.70 -8.74 -2.74
CA GLY A 79 -4.01 -8.89 -1.31
C GLY A 79 -3.22 -9.99 -0.60
N GLY A 80 -2.86 -11.06 -1.32
CA GLY A 80 -1.96 -12.09 -0.82
C GLY A 80 -0.55 -11.54 -0.63
N VAL A 81 -0.03 -10.82 -1.63
CA VAL A 81 1.28 -10.17 -1.55
C VAL A 81 1.30 -9.15 -0.41
N LEU A 82 0.28 -8.29 -0.30
CA LEU A 82 0.17 -7.26 0.74
C LEU A 82 0.32 -7.86 2.14
N LYS A 83 -0.40 -8.93 2.46
CA LYS A 83 -0.35 -9.59 3.78
C LYS A 83 1.03 -10.15 4.13
N HIS A 84 1.87 -10.43 3.14
CA HIS A 84 3.24 -10.91 3.32
C HIS A 84 4.30 -9.81 3.30
N THR A 85 3.91 -8.55 3.05
CA THR A 85 4.86 -7.42 3.06
C THR A 85 5.31 -7.03 4.46
N LEU A 86 6.49 -6.41 4.53
CA LEU A 86 6.97 -5.77 5.76
C LEU A 86 6.00 -4.66 6.21
N PHE A 87 5.35 -3.98 5.26
CA PHE A 87 4.33 -2.98 5.54
C PHE A 87 3.21 -3.55 6.42
N TRP A 88 2.57 -4.61 5.94
CA TRP A 88 1.42 -5.19 6.61
C TRP A 88 1.77 -5.66 8.02
N ARG A 89 2.93 -6.31 8.18
CA ARG A 89 3.42 -6.72 9.51
C ARG A 89 3.53 -5.52 10.45
N LYS A 90 4.17 -4.43 10.01
CA LYS A 90 4.31 -3.21 10.83
C LYS A 90 2.98 -2.54 11.12
N LEU A 91 2.04 -2.58 10.18
CA LEU A 91 0.69 -2.05 10.37
C LEU A 91 -0.07 -2.88 11.42
N SER A 92 -0.06 -4.22 11.30
CA SER A 92 -0.75 -5.12 12.23
C SER A 92 -0.17 -5.12 13.64
N GLU A 93 1.13 -4.89 13.77
CA GLU A 93 1.84 -4.81 15.05
C GLU A 93 1.86 -3.38 15.63
N ASN A 94 1.12 -2.44 15.02
CA ASN A 94 1.03 -1.03 15.42
C ASN A 94 2.40 -0.30 15.51
N GLN A 95 3.34 -0.66 14.64
CA GLN A 95 4.70 -0.12 14.59
C GLN A 95 4.86 1.08 13.64
N LEU A 96 3.79 1.49 12.96
CA LEU A 96 3.84 2.59 12.00
C LEU A 96 3.67 3.98 12.63
N THR A 97 3.52 4.12 13.95
CA THR A 97 3.29 5.41 14.65
C THR A 97 2.09 6.18 14.08
N MET A 98 0.99 5.46 13.83
CA MET A 98 -0.22 6.03 13.24
C MET A 98 -0.84 7.11 14.15
N PRO A 99 -1.35 8.22 13.59
CA PRO A 99 -2.05 9.24 14.36
C PRO A 99 -3.37 8.74 14.92
N ASP A 100 -3.76 9.28 16.07
CA ASP A 100 -5.08 9.05 16.64
C ASP A 100 -6.19 9.51 15.69
N PRO A 101 -7.31 8.79 15.59
CA PRO A 101 -8.46 9.14 14.75
C PRO A 101 -8.80 10.64 14.77
N ARG A 102 -9.19 11.23 13.64
CA ARG A 102 -9.57 12.65 13.52
C ARG A 102 -11.02 12.79 13.02
N GLY A 103 -11.69 13.88 13.37
CA GLY A 103 -12.97 14.24 12.76
C GLY A 103 -12.83 14.58 11.28
N LEU A 104 -13.85 14.21 10.50
CA LEU A 104 -13.95 14.54 9.08
C LEU A 104 -14.66 15.90 8.90
N PRO A 105 -14.45 16.57 7.76
CA PRO A 105 -15.25 17.74 7.38
C PRO A 105 -16.75 17.46 7.52
N GLY A 106 -17.48 18.38 8.17
CA GLY A 106 -18.91 18.24 8.43
C GLY A 106 -19.32 17.32 9.60
N THR A 107 -18.40 16.54 10.18
CA THR A 107 -18.68 15.68 11.34
C THR A 107 -17.59 15.75 12.42
N PRO A 108 -17.25 16.93 12.95
CA PRO A 108 -16.10 17.12 13.85
C PRO A 108 -16.18 16.32 15.16
N ASN A 109 -17.39 16.02 15.62
CA ASN A 109 -17.64 15.27 16.86
C ASN A 109 -17.51 13.75 16.70
N LYS A 110 -17.43 13.23 15.46
CA LYS A 110 -17.21 11.81 15.19
C LYS A 110 -15.76 11.59 14.79
N ARG A 111 -15.10 10.62 15.40
CA ARG A 111 -13.68 10.32 15.16
C ARG A 111 -13.58 9.17 14.16
N PHE A 112 -12.83 9.38 13.08
CA PHE A 112 -12.60 8.37 12.05
C PHE A 112 -11.11 8.02 11.98
N PRO A 113 -10.76 6.73 11.77
CA PRO A 113 -9.38 6.32 11.66
C PRO A 113 -8.72 6.92 10.41
N TYR A 114 -7.40 6.92 10.41
CA TYR A 114 -6.62 7.11 9.19
C TYR A 114 -6.58 5.81 8.41
N VAL A 115 -6.71 5.91 7.09
CA VAL A 115 -6.91 4.74 6.21
C VAL A 115 -5.90 4.73 5.08
N PHE A 116 -5.55 3.52 4.63
CA PHE A 116 -4.89 3.30 3.35
C PHE A 116 -5.96 2.91 2.34
N VAL A 117 -5.88 3.45 1.13
CA VAL A 117 -6.76 3.06 0.02
C VAL A 117 -6.04 2.08 -0.89
N GLY A 118 -6.73 1.06 -1.38
CA GLY A 118 -6.20 0.09 -2.34
C GLY A 118 -7.02 0.09 -3.62
N GLY A 119 -6.39 -0.26 -4.74
CA GLY A 119 -7.09 -0.46 -6.01
C GLY A 119 -7.98 -1.70 -6.00
N GLU A 120 -8.86 -1.83 -7.00
CA GLU A 120 -9.82 -2.94 -7.15
C GLU A 120 -9.21 -4.35 -7.12
N ALA A 121 -7.89 -4.47 -7.35
CA ALA A 121 -7.19 -5.75 -7.39
C ALA A 121 -6.56 -6.16 -6.03
N CYS A 122 -6.56 -5.28 -5.02
CA CYS A 122 -5.98 -5.50 -3.69
C CYS A 122 -6.86 -6.31 -2.74
#